data_AF-A0A832ZXR5-F1
#
_entry.id   AF-A0A832ZXR5-F1
#
_cell.length_a   1.000
_cell.length_b   1.000
_cell.length_c   1.000
_cell.angle_alpha   90.00
_cell.angle_beta   90.00
_cell.angle_gamma   90.00
#
_symmetry.space_group_name_H-M   'P 1'
#
loop_
_entity.id
_entity.type
_entity.pdbx_description
1 polymer ?
#
loop_
_entity_poly.entity_id
_entity_poly.type
_entity_poly.pdbx_seq_one_letter_code
_entity_poly.pdbx_strand_id
1 'polypeptide(L)'
;MPLDLEAARRIVERGRRKAEEMRLKVAIAVVDEHGDLIALERMDGAIPVTPQIAWGKAAAAALFRRATGEFEQRIQVNPAFWTGISAMTGGRLLF
;
A
#
# COMPACT_ATOMS: atom_id res chain seq x y z
N MET A 1 3.53 18.11 9.98
CA MET A 1 2.71 18.63 8.87
C MET A 1 2.09 17.44 8.19
N PRO A 2 0.76 17.33 8.12
CA PRO A 2 0.11 16.24 7.39
C PRO A 2 0.56 16.26 5.92
N LEU A 3 0.69 15.09 5.31
CA LEU A 3 1.10 14.97 3.91
C LEU A 3 0.02 15.59 3.01
N ASP A 4 0.35 16.66 2.30
CA ASP A 4 -0.59 17.29 1.37
C ASP A 4 -0.69 16.51 0.04
N LEU A 5 -1.72 16.83 -0.75
CA LEU A 5 -1.98 16.16 -2.03
C LEU A 5 -0.85 16.36 -3.04
N GLU A 6 -0.16 17.50 -3.01
CA GLU A 6 0.93 17.79 -3.93
C GLU A 6 2.17 16.93 -3.61
N ALA A 7 2.49 16.79 -2.33
CA ALA A 7 3.51 15.88 -1.84
C ALA A 7 3.19 14.42 -2.19
N ALA A 8 1.94 13.99 -1.99
CA ALA A 8 1.50 12.65 -2.37
C ALA A 8 1.68 12.39 -3.88
N ARG A 9 1.31 13.35 -4.74
CA ARG A 9 1.53 13.26 -6.19
C ARG A 9 3.01 13.17 -6.56
N ARG A 10 3.89 13.94 -5.90
CA ARG A 10 5.34 13.84 -6.10
C ARG A 10 5.90 12.47 -5.70
N ILE A 11 5.34 11.84 -4.67
CA ILE A 11 5.72 10.47 -4.26
C ILE A 11 5.28 9.46 -5.31
N VAL A 12 4.04 9.54 -5.78
CA VAL A 12 3.50 8.68 -6.86
C VAL A 12 4.37 8.79 -8.11
N GLU A 13 4.67 10.01 -8.55
CA GLU A 13 5.48 10.27 -9.73
C GLU A 13 6.89 9.65 -9.63
N ARG A 14 7.54 9.78 -8.47
CA ARG A 14 8.84 9.14 -8.22
C ARG A 14 8.75 7.61 -8.28
N GLY A 15 7.70 7.03 -7.69
CA GLY A 15 7.45 5.59 -7.74
C GLY A 15 7.21 5.10 -9.16
N ARG A 16 6.41 5.83 -9.95
CA ARG A 16 6.09 5.52 -11.36
C ARG A 16 7.36 5.54 -12.20
N ARG A 17 8.16 6.60 -12.10
CA ARG A 17 9.45 6.70 -12.80
C ARG A 17 10.36 5.52 -12.46
N LYS A 18 10.44 5.13 -11.18
CA LYS A 18 11.27 4.00 -10.78
C LYS A 18 10.76 2.68 -11.34
N ALA A 19 9.44 2.46 -11.36
CA ALA A 19 8.84 1.28 -11.95
C ALA A 19 9.12 1.21 -13.46
N GLU A 20 9.08 2.35 -14.17
CA GLU A 20 9.43 2.45 -15.59
C GLU A 20 10.89 2.09 -15.85
N GLU A 21 11.83 2.63 -15.06
CA GLU A 21 13.25 2.25 -15.12
C GLU A 21 13.45 0.73 -14.94
N MET A 22 12.67 0.12 -14.05
CA MET A 22 12.69 -1.32 -13.77
C MET A 22 11.87 -2.16 -14.75
N ARG A 23 11.19 -1.52 -15.72
CA ARG A 23 10.27 -2.17 -16.68
C ARG A 23 9.13 -2.95 -16.00
N LEU A 24 8.67 -2.46 -14.85
CA LEU A 24 7.54 -3.03 -14.10
C LEU A 24 6.27 -2.23 -14.37
N LYS A 25 5.11 -2.91 -14.30
CA LYS A 25 3.78 -2.29 -14.33
C LYS A 25 3.13 -2.49 -12.97
N VAL A 26 2.98 -1.40 -12.21
CA VAL A 26 2.55 -1.46 -10.81
C VAL A 26 1.37 -0.51 -10.54
N ALA A 27 0.76 -0.66 -9.37
CA ALA A 27 -0.03 0.39 -8.76
C ALA A 27 0.72 0.98 -7.56
N ILE A 28 0.52 2.26 -7.32
CA ILE A 28 1.17 3.03 -6.26
C ILE A 28 0.07 3.72 -5.46
N ALA A 29 0.09 3.57 -4.14
CA ALA A 29 -0.84 4.20 -3.24
C ALA A 29 -0.08 4.99 -2.17
N VAL A 30 -0.61 6.15 -1.80
CA VAL A 30 -0.13 7.01 -0.74
C VAL A 30 -1.29 7.26 0.21
N VAL A 31 -1.05 7.03 1.49
CA VAL A 31 -2.01 7.21 2.58
C VAL A 31 -1.47 8.21 3.60
N ASP A 32 -2.34 8.75 4.43
CA ASP A 32 -1.94 9.52 5.61
C ASP A 32 -1.52 8.62 6.78
N GLU A 33 -1.25 9.23 7.93
CA GLU A 33 -0.84 8.55 9.18
C GLU A 33 -1.94 7.69 9.81
N HIS A 34 -3.19 7.84 9.39
CA HIS A 34 -4.34 7.03 9.79
C HIS A 34 -4.62 5.89 8.81
N GLY A 35 -3.91 5.84 7.68
CA GLY A 35 -4.12 4.84 6.62
C GLY A 35 -5.20 5.25 5.61
N ASP A 36 -5.69 6.48 5.67
CA ASP A 36 -6.67 7.01 4.72
C ASP A 36 -6.00 7.40 3.41
N LEU A 37 -6.66 7.06 2.30
CA LEU A 37 -6.10 7.20 0.96
C LEU A 37 -6.01 8.67 0.53
N ILE A 38 -4.80 9.13 0.18
CA ILE A 38 -4.56 10.46 -0.40
C ILE A 38 -4.47 10.37 -1.93
N ALA A 39 -3.69 9.42 -2.44
CA ALA A 39 -3.48 9.24 -3.87
C ALA A 39 -3.32 7.76 -4.24
N LEU A 40 -3.86 7.37 -5.39
CA LEU A 40 -3.68 6.05 -5.97
C LEU A 40 -3.54 6.17 -7.47
N GLU A 41 -2.54 5.49 -8.02
CA GLU A 41 -2.30 5.42 -9.46
C GLU A 41 -2.03 3.98 -9.86
N ARG A 42 -2.64 3.52 -10.95
CA ARG A 42 -2.37 2.22 -11.56
C ARG A 42 -1.80 2.43 -12.95
N MET A 43 -0.61 1.92 -13.21
CA MET A 43 0.00 1.97 -14.52
C MET A 43 -0.78 1.09 -15.52
N ASP A 44 -0.81 1.52 -16.78
CA ASP A 44 -1.36 0.70 -17.86
C ASP A 44 -0.61 -0.64 -17.98
N GLY A 45 -1.38 -1.72 -18.12
CA GLY A 45 -0.86 -3.09 -18.15
C GLY A 45 -0.53 -3.70 -16.78
N ALA A 46 -0.72 -2.97 -15.67
CA ALA A 46 -0.62 -3.56 -14.33
C ALA A 46 -1.80 -4.50 -14.06
N ILE A 47 -1.54 -5.61 -13.36
CA ILE A 47 -2.54 -6.63 -13.01
C ILE A 47 -3.71 -5.95 -12.26
N PRO A 48 -4.99 -6.26 -12.57
CA PRO A 48 -6.14 -5.55 -12.01
C PRO A 48 -6.23 -5.48 -10.49
N VAL A 49 -5.63 -6.43 -9.77
CA VAL A 49 -5.62 -6.51 -8.29
C VAL A 49 -4.58 -5.59 -7.63
N THR A 50 -3.63 -5.06 -8.40
CA THR A 50 -2.52 -4.27 -7.85
C THR A 50 -2.94 -3.01 -7.09
N PRO A 51 -4.00 -2.26 -7.44
CA PRO A 51 -4.45 -1.10 -6.67
C PRO A 51 -4.84 -1.43 -5.24
N GLN A 52 -5.60 -2.51 -5.05
CA GLN A 52 -6.09 -2.94 -3.74
C GLN A 52 -4.92 -3.40 -2.87
N ILE A 53 -3.96 -4.13 -3.46
CA ILE A 53 -2.74 -4.55 -2.77
C ILE A 53 -1.88 -3.34 -2.38
N ALA A 54 -1.67 -2.39 -3.30
CA ALA A 54 -0.86 -1.20 -3.04
C ALA A 54 -1.46 -0.35 -1.91
N TRP A 55 -2.77 -0.13 -1.93
CA TRP A 55 -3.47 0.57 -0.86
C TRP A 55 -3.32 -0.19 0.46
N GLY A 56 -3.53 -1.51 0.46
CA GLY A 56 -3.41 -2.29 1.69
C GLY A 56 -2.03 -2.29 2.31
N LYS A 57 -0.98 -2.37 1.48
CA LYS A 57 0.40 -2.22 1.95
C LYS A 57 0.66 -0.83 2.53
N ALA A 58 0.18 0.22 1.88
CA ALA A 58 0.34 1.59 2.37
C ALA A 58 -0.38 1.80 3.72
N ALA A 59 -1.64 1.37 3.83
CA ALA A 59 -2.42 1.46 5.06
C ALA A 59 -1.80 0.64 6.21
N ALA A 60 -1.36 -0.59 5.92
CA ALA A 60 -0.67 -1.42 6.90
C ALA A 60 0.61 -0.74 7.40
N ALA A 61 1.42 -0.20 6.48
CA ALA A 61 2.66 0.47 6.84
C ALA A 61 2.41 1.71 7.72
N ALA A 62 1.36 2.49 7.42
CA ALA A 62 0.97 3.65 8.23
C ALA A 62 0.50 3.24 9.63
N LEU A 63 -0.43 2.28 9.72
CA LEU A 63 -1.05 1.86 10.98
C LEU A 63 -0.07 1.17 11.93
N PHE A 64 0.78 0.28 11.40
CA PHE A 64 1.73 -0.48 12.20
C PHE A 64 3.11 0.18 12.31
N ARG A 65 3.34 1.28 11.56
CA ARG A 65 4.62 2.01 11.49
C ARG A 65 5.82 1.10 11.20
N ARG A 66 5.65 0.14 10.30
CA ARG A 66 6.66 -0.86 9.90
C ARG A 66 6.52 -1.19 8.42
N ALA A 67 7.62 -1.60 7.80
CA ALA A 67 7.58 -2.05 6.42
C ALA A 67 6.78 -3.35 6.31
N THR A 68 5.95 -3.48 5.27
CA THR A 68 5.06 -4.66 5.15
C THR A 68 5.80 -5.97 4.95
N GLY A 69 7.02 -5.95 4.44
CA GLY A 69 7.87 -7.13 4.33
C GLY A 69 8.25 -7.73 5.70
N GLU A 70 8.18 -6.95 6.78
CA GLU A 70 8.36 -7.48 8.15
C GLU A 70 7.12 -8.27 8.64
N PHE A 71 5.97 -8.18 7.97
CA PHE A 71 4.76 -8.89 8.37
C PHE A 71 4.71 -10.34 7.91
N GLU A 72 5.49 -10.75 6.89
CA GLU A 72 5.49 -12.14 6.41
C GLU A 72 5.77 -13.14 7.53
N GLN A 73 6.76 -12.85 8.37
CA GLN A 73 7.10 -13.68 9.53
C GLN A 73 6.00 -13.65 10.61
N ARG A 74 5.27 -12.54 10.74
CA ARG A 74 4.21 -12.37 11.74
C ARG A 74 2.89 -13.02 11.33
N ILE A 75 2.64 -13.18 10.03
CA ILE A 75 1.45 -13.87 9.50
C ILE A 75 1.52 -15.35 9.84
N GLN A 76 2.68 -15.97 9.69
CA GLN A 76 2.87 -17.38 10.01
C GLN A 76 2.68 -17.69 11.51
N VAL A 77 2.99 -16.73 12.38
CA VAL A 77 2.89 -16.90 13.84
C VAL A 77 1.45 -16.75 14.36
N ASN A 78 0.62 -15.91 13.72
CA ASN A 78 -0.77 -15.75 14.15
C ASN A 78 -1.74 -15.47 12.98
N PRO A 79 -2.11 -16.50 12.20
CA PRO A 79 -2.99 -16.36 11.04
C PRO A 79 -4.37 -15.80 11.40
N ALA A 80 -4.91 -16.15 12.56
CA ALA A 80 -6.24 -15.71 13.01
C ALA A 80 -6.30 -14.20 13.26
N PHE A 81 -5.25 -13.62 13.83
CA PHE A 81 -5.14 -12.17 14.01
C PHE A 81 -5.22 -11.42 12.68
N TRP A 82 -4.46 -11.87 11.66
CA TRP A 82 -4.44 -11.19 10.37
C TRP A 82 -5.74 -11.36 9.59
N THR A 83 -6.37 -12.53 9.64
CA THR A 83 -7.73 -12.73 9.08
C THR A 83 -8.74 -11.80 9.75
N GLY A 84 -8.67 -11.63 11.07
CA GLY A 84 -9.52 -10.70 11.82
C GLY A 84 -9.30 -9.24 11.40
N ILE A 85 -8.03 -8.83 11.25
CA ILE A 85 -7.67 -7.48 10.80
C ILE A 85 -8.12 -7.23 9.35
N SER A 86 -7.94 -8.19 8.45
CA SER A 86 -8.44 -8.09 7.08
C SER A 86 -9.98 -8.00 7.06
N ALA A 87 -10.71 -8.76 7.88
CA ALA A 87 -12.16 -8.65 8.00
C ALA A 87 -12.61 -7.28 8.56
N MET A 88 -11.97 -6.80 9.63
CA MET A 88 -12.26 -5.49 10.24
C MET A 88 -12.01 -4.32 9.31
N THR A 89 -11.03 -4.43 8.41
CA THR A 89 -10.69 -3.39 7.45
C THR A 89 -11.41 -3.54 6.11
N GLY A 90 -12.39 -4.45 6.01
CA GLY A 90 -13.14 -4.67 4.77
C GLY A 90 -12.28 -5.20 3.63
N GLY A 91 -11.24 -5.99 3.96
CA GLY A 91 -10.26 -6.49 3.02
C GLY A 91 -9.20 -5.45 2.62
N ARG A 92 -9.09 -4.31 3.32
CA ARG A 92 -8.07 -3.30 3.00
C ARG A 92 -6.67 -3.71 3.43
N LEU A 93 -6.47 -4.42 4.54
CA LEU A 93 -5.13 -4.89 4.93
C LEU A 93 -4.85 -6.26 4.30
N LEU A 94 -4.09 -6.24 3.20
CA LEU A 94 -3.64 -7.42 2.45
C LEU A 94 -2.11 -7.41 2.39
N PHE A 95 -1.49 -8.58 2.56
CA PHE A 95 -0.03 -8.77 2.61
C PHE A 95 0.42 -9.63 1.44
#